data_AF-A0A9D2GS49-F1
#
_entry.id   AF-A0A9D2GS49-F1
#
_cell.length_a   1.000
_cell.length_b   1.000
_cell.length_c   1.000
_cell.angle_alpha   90.00
_cell.angle_beta   90.00
_cell.angle_gamma   90.00
#
_symmetry.space_group_name_H-M   'P 1'
#
loop_
_entity.id
_entity.type
_entity.pdbx_description
1 polymer ?
#
loop_
_entity_poly.entity_id
_entity_poly.type
_entity_poly.pdbx_seq_one_letter_code
_entity_poly.pdbx_strand_id
1 'polypeptide(L)'
;MDFKALLFSAEGRLNRLSFFLSHILIGIVIIVISIILSLIFGTSVIGSILSAVISIVAFVIGIFLIIKRCHDFDKNGYFFIKYALAVIGIAIVLIIFSYLIFGIESKVTFTVPFIFEFIAMLYFYFKPGTDGANKYGNQPASLFDLGLEGFNKEGSNPVISENNTNNM
;
A
#
# COMPACT_ATOMS: atom_id res chain seq x y z
N MET A 1 4.51 -12.85 -8.00
CA MET A 1 3.21 -12.72 -7.29
C MET A 1 2.12 -12.74 -8.33
N ASP A 2 1.01 -13.42 -8.08
CA ASP A 2 -0.18 -13.31 -8.92
C ASP A 2 -0.85 -11.94 -8.69
N PHE A 3 -0.87 -11.09 -9.72
CA PHE A 3 -1.45 -9.74 -9.67
C PHE A 3 -2.94 -9.77 -9.33
N LYS A 4 -3.67 -10.79 -9.79
CA LYS A 4 -5.10 -10.92 -9.49
C LYS A 4 -5.31 -11.15 -8.00
N ALA A 5 -4.55 -12.07 -7.41
CA ALA A 5 -4.56 -12.30 -5.98
C ALA A 5 -4.07 -11.07 -5.18
N LEU A 6 -3.09 -10.32 -5.70
CA LEU A 6 -2.62 -9.08 -5.07
C LEU A 6 -3.72 -8.01 -4.98
N LEU A 7 -4.45 -7.80 -6.07
CA LEU A 7 -5.42 -6.70 -6.20
C LEU A 7 -6.82 -7.03 -5.68
N PHE A 8 -7.26 -8.30 -5.78
CA PHE A 8 -8.66 -8.69 -5.52
C PHE A 8 -8.84 -9.74 -4.41
N SER A 9 -7.77 -10.16 -3.73
CA SER A 9 -7.87 -11.00 -2.53
C SER A 9 -7.44 -10.22 -1.29
N ALA A 10 -8.03 -10.53 -0.14
CA ALA A 10 -7.61 -10.05 1.17
C ALA A 10 -6.58 -10.96 1.86
N GLU A 11 -6.27 -12.12 1.26
CA GLU A 11 -5.44 -13.15 1.88
C GLU A 11 -3.95 -12.83 1.82
N GLY A 12 -3.23 -13.33 2.83
CA GLY A 12 -1.78 -13.17 2.93
C GLY A 12 -1.35 -11.86 3.58
N ARG A 13 -0.05 -11.59 3.45
CA ARG A 13 0.66 -10.46 4.05
C ARG A 13 1.41 -9.68 2.99
N LEU A 14 1.52 -8.37 3.19
CA LEU A 14 2.24 -7.50 2.27
C LEU A 14 3.37 -6.76 3.00
N ASN A 15 4.60 -6.87 2.49
CA ASN A 15 5.73 -6.13 3.04
C ASN A 15 5.56 -4.62 2.80
N ARG A 16 6.23 -3.80 3.61
CA ARG A 16 6.11 -2.32 3.56
C ARG A 16 6.41 -1.73 2.17
N LEU A 17 7.41 -2.28 1.48
CA LEU A 17 7.87 -1.77 0.18
C LEU A 17 6.88 -2.11 -0.94
N SER A 18 6.38 -3.34 -0.96
CA SER A 18 5.36 -3.78 -1.92
C SER A 18 4.03 -3.08 -1.64
N PHE A 19 3.69 -2.81 -0.38
CA PHE A 19 2.52 -2.00 -0.03
C PHE A 19 2.63 -0.58 -0.59
N PHE A 20 3.77 0.06 -0.41
CA PHE A 20 4.05 1.40 -0.92
C PHE A 20 4.08 1.45 -2.45
N LEU A 21 4.82 0.53 -3.09
CA LEU A 21 4.90 0.43 -4.54
C LEU A 21 3.56 0.09 -5.18
N SER A 22 2.74 -0.76 -4.55
CA SER A 22 1.39 -1.06 -5.05
C SER A 22 0.50 0.18 -5.02
N HIS A 23 0.56 0.96 -3.93
CA HIS A 23 -0.18 2.23 -3.84
C HIS A 23 0.28 3.26 -4.89
N ILE A 24 1.59 3.40 -5.09
CA ILE A 24 2.14 4.26 -6.14
C ILE A 24 1.67 3.79 -7.52
N LEU A 25 1.79 2.50 -7.81
CA LEU A 25 1.43 1.93 -9.11
C LEU A 25 -0.06 2.16 -9.41
N ILE A 26 -0.94 1.86 -8.45
CA ILE A 26 -2.38 2.10 -8.57
C ILE A 26 -2.65 3.59 -8.75
N GLY A 27 -1.97 4.45 -7.97
CA GLY A 27 -2.10 5.90 -8.09
C GLY A 27 -1.74 6.41 -9.48
N ILE A 28 -0.63 5.95 -10.05
CA ILE A 28 -0.21 6.28 -11.42
C ILE A 28 -1.27 5.82 -12.43
N VAL A 29 -1.74 4.58 -12.32
CA VAL A 29 -2.78 4.03 -13.23
C VAL A 29 -4.05 4.88 -13.17
N ILE A 30 -4.50 5.27 -11.97
CA ILE A 30 -5.70 6.10 -11.79
C ILE A 30 -5.50 7.50 -12.36
N ILE A 31 -4.34 8.12 -12.17
CA ILE A 31 -4.01 9.42 -12.75
C ILE A 31 -4.05 9.35 -14.27
N VAL A 32 -3.39 8.35 -14.87
CA VAL A 32 -3.36 8.17 -16.33
C VAL A 32 -4.77 7.99 -16.89
N ILE A 33 -5.58 7.11 -16.28
CA ILE A 33 -6.97 6.90 -16.70
C ILE A 33 -7.78 8.20 -16.56
N SER A 34 -7.61 8.94 -15.46
CA SER A 34 -8.32 10.20 -15.22
C SER A 34 -7.97 11.27 -16.26
N ILE A 35 -6.69 11.36 -16.66
CA ILE A 35 -6.25 12.26 -17.74
C ILE A 35 -6.92 11.87 -19.07
N ILE A 36 -6.90 10.58 -19.42
CA ILE A 36 -7.51 10.09 -20.66
C ILE A 36 -9.02 10.40 -20.68
N LEU A 37 -9.72 10.16 -19.58
CA LEU A 37 -11.14 10.48 -19.48
C LEU A 37 -11.42 11.98 -19.60
N SER A 38 -10.61 12.80 -18.96
CA SER A 38 -10.71 14.26 -19.08
C SER A 38 -10.48 14.75 -20.52
N LEU A 39 -9.53 14.16 -21.24
CA LEU A 39 -9.26 14.50 -22.64
C LEU A 39 -10.40 14.09 -23.59
N ILE A 40 -11.06 12.96 -23.34
CA ILE A 40 -12.14 12.45 -24.21
C ILE A 40 -13.49 13.10 -23.89
N PHE A 41 -13.82 13.23 -22.60
CA PHE A 41 -15.16 13.59 -22.12
C PHE A 41 -15.22 14.98 -21.49
N GLY A 42 -14.08 15.65 -21.25
CA GLY A 42 -14.03 16.96 -20.61
C GLY A 42 -14.75 16.99 -19.26
N THR A 43 -15.51 18.05 -19.02
CA THR A 43 -16.34 18.25 -17.82
C THR A 43 -17.76 17.69 -17.95
N SER A 44 -18.01 16.81 -18.92
CA SER A 44 -19.33 16.21 -19.12
C SER A 44 -19.74 15.30 -17.95
N VAL A 45 -21.06 15.18 -17.75
CA VAL A 45 -21.65 14.30 -16.73
C VAL A 45 -21.19 12.85 -16.89
N ILE A 46 -21.10 12.36 -18.14
CA ILE A 46 -20.62 11.00 -18.44
C ILE A 46 -19.17 10.81 -17.96
N GLY A 47 -18.29 11.77 -18.24
CA GLY A 47 -16.89 11.73 -17.79
C GLY A 47 -16.78 11.68 -16.26
N SER A 48 -17.59 12.48 -15.56
CA SER A 48 -17.64 12.49 -14.09
C SER A 48 -18.10 11.15 -13.51
N ILE A 49 -19.16 10.55 -14.07
CA ILE A 49 -19.66 9.25 -13.62
C ILE A 49 -18.61 8.16 -13.80
N LEU A 50 -17.95 8.12 -14.97
CA LEU A 50 -16.94 7.11 -15.25
C LEU A 50 -15.70 7.26 -14.34
N SER A 51 -15.28 8.50 -14.08
CA SER A 51 -14.21 8.81 -13.13
C SER A 51 -14.57 8.37 -11.71
N ALA A 52 -15.82 8.55 -11.29
CA ALA A 52 -16.30 8.10 -9.98
C ALA A 52 -16.29 6.56 -9.87
N VAL A 53 -16.75 5.84 -10.90
CA VAL A 53 -16.71 4.36 -10.93
C VAL A 53 -15.27 3.85 -10.79
N ILE A 54 -14.33 4.42 -11.53
CA ILE A 54 -12.91 4.05 -11.46
C ILE A 54 -12.33 4.33 -10.07
N SER A 55 -12.70 5.47 -9.47
CA SER A 55 -12.27 5.82 -8.11
C SER A 55 -12.77 4.83 -7.07
N ILE A 56 -14.01 4.34 -7.21
CA ILE A 56 -14.57 3.30 -6.33
C ILE A 56 -13.79 1.99 -6.46
N VAL A 57 -13.46 1.57 -7.69
CA VAL A 57 -12.67 0.35 -7.92
C VAL A 57 -11.29 0.48 -7.28
N ALA A 58 -10.60 1.62 -7.47
CA ALA A 58 -9.32 1.88 -6.82
C ALA A 58 -9.42 1.87 -5.30
N PHE A 59 -10.49 2.45 -4.75
CA PHE A 59 -10.74 2.46 -3.32
C PHE A 59 -10.88 1.05 -2.75
N VAL A 60 -11.64 0.17 -3.41
CA VAL A 60 -11.79 -1.24 -3.01
C VAL A 60 -10.45 -1.98 -3.04
N ILE A 61 -9.64 -1.77 -4.09
CA ILE A 61 -8.29 -2.35 -4.16
C ILE A 61 -7.42 -1.83 -3.01
N GLY A 62 -7.49 -0.53 -2.71
CA GLY A 62 -6.81 0.09 -1.56
C GLY A 62 -7.17 -0.57 -0.23
N ILE A 63 -8.46 -0.86 -0.02
CA ILE A 63 -8.92 -1.60 1.17
C ILE A 63 -8.26 -2.97 1.26
N PHE A 64 -8.20 -3.75 0.17
CA PHE A 64 -7.54 -5.05 0.19
C PHE A 64 -6.04 -4.96 0.55
N LEU A 65 -5.33 -3.96 0.01
CA LEU A 65 -3.93 -3.72 0.36
C LEU A 65 -3.77 -3.35 1.84
N ILE A 66 -4.66 -2.53 2.38
CA ILE A 66 -4.65 -2.14 3.80
C ILE A 66 -4.92 -3.36 4.69
N ILE A 67 -5.87 -4.23 4.33
CA ILE A 67 -6.16 -5.46 5.08
C ILE A 67 -4.91 -6.34 5.14
N LYS A 68 -4.23 -6.57 4.00
CA LYS A 68 -2.97 -7.32 3.96
C LYS A 68 -1.84 -6.66 4.77
N ARG A 69 -1.85 -5.34 4.87
CA ARG A 69 -0.91 -4.60 5.71
C ARG A 69 -1.23 -4.77 7.19
N CYS A 70 -2.51 -4.77 7.57
CA CYS A 70 -2.95 -5.10 8.92
C CYS A 70 -2.56 -6.53 9.31
N HIS A 71 -2.70 -7.47 8.38
CA HIS A 71 -2.26 -8.85 8.57
C HIS A 71 -0.76 -8.95 8.85
N ASP A 72 0.05 -8.04 8.29
CA ASP A 72 1.48 -7.98 8.60
C ASP A 72 1.76 -7.56 10.05
N PHE A 73 0.85 -6.83 10.71
CA PHE A 73 0.92 -6.52 12.14
C PHE A 73 0.29 -7.61 13.04
N ASP A 74 -0.03 -8.78 12.49
CA ASP A 74 -0.84 -9.81 13.15
C ASP A 74 -2.22 -9.29 13.63
N LYS A 75 -2.75 -8.24 12.98
CA LYS A 75 -4.07 -7.68 13.27
C LYS A 75 -5.04 -7.93 12.12
N ASN A 76 -6.33 -7.97 12.42
CA ASN A 76 -7.38 -8.05 11.39
C ASN A 76 -7.63 -6.66 10.77
N GLY A 77 -8.34 -6.58 9.65
CA GLY A 77 -8.65 -5.32 8.97
C GLY A 77 -9.34 -4.27 9.86
N TYR A 78 -10.07 -4.70 10.90
CA TYR A 78 -10.71 -3.79 11.87
C TYR A 78 -9.70 -2.92 12.65
N PHE A 79 -8.44 -3.34 12.74
CA PHE A 79 -7.38 -2.51 13.30
C PHE A 79 -7.20 -1.19 12.55
N PHE A 80 -7.29 -1.19 11.23
CA PHE A 80 -7.21 0.03 10.45
C PHE A 80 -8.37 0.98 10.74
N ILE A 81 -9.59 0.46 10.92
CA ILE A 81 -10.76 1.29 11.24
C ILE A 81 -10.56 1.99 12.60
N LYS A 82 -10.11 1.26 13.62
CA LYS A 82 -9.78 1.84 14.92
C LYS A 82 -8.68 2.89 14.83
N TYR A 83 -7.65 2.61 14.03
CA TYR A 83 -6.56 3.54 13.79
C TYR A 83 -7.05 4.83 13.12
N ALA A 84 -7.80 4.71 12.02
CA ALA A 84 -8.36 5.84 11.30
C ALA A 84 -9.29 6.69 12.18
N LEU A 85 -10.16 6.04 12.98
CA LEU A 85 -11.05 6.75 13.89
C LEU A 85 -10.28 7.53 14.96
N ALA A 86 -9.18 6.97 15.50
CA ALA A 86 -8.32 7.67 16.46
C ALA A 86 -7.62 8.87 15.81
N VAL A 87 -7.10 8.73 14.58
CA VAL A 87 -6.45 9.82 13.85
C VAL A 87 -7.44 10.94 13.56
N ILE A 88 -8.64 10.63 13.06
CA ILE A 88 -9.69 11.61 12.77
C ILE A 88 -10.14 12.32 14.06
N GLY A 89 -10.32 11.58 15.16
CA GLY A 89 -10.69 12.16 16.45
C GLY A 89 -9.67 13.19 16.94
N ILE A 90 -8.37 12.88 16.83
CA ILE A 90 -7.31 13.83 17.19
C ILE A 90 -7.28 15.02 16.22
N ALA A 91 -7.46 14.79 14.91
CA ALA A 91 -7.50 15.87 13.92
C ALA A 91 -8.65 16.86 14.21
N ILE A 92 -9.84 16.37 14.58
CA ILE A 92 -10.98 17.22 14.98
C ILE A 92 -10.63 18.06 16.23
N VAL A 93 -10.01 17.45 17.24
CA VAL A 93 -9.58 18.18 18.45
C VAL A 93 -8.56 19.27 18.08
N LEU A 94 -7.61 18.99 17.19
CA LEU A 94 -6.62 19.97 16.72
C LEU A 94 -7.28 21.11 15.93
N ILE A 95 -8.29 20.81 15.10
CA ILE A 95 -9.07 21.83 14.38
C ILE A 95 -9.79 22.75 15.37
N ILE A 96 -10.51 22.19 16.34
CA ILE A 96 -11.26 22.97 17.33
C ILE A 96 -10.30 23.84 18.15
N PHE A 97 -9.22 23.25 18.65
CA PHE A 97 -8.23 23.99 19.46
C PHE A 97 -7.56 25.11 18.66
N SER A 98 -7.17 24.84 17.42
CA SER A 98 -6.58 25.86 16.55
C SER A 98 -7.58 26.96 16.19
N TYR A 99 -8.84 26.62 15.94
CA TYR A 99 -9.92 27.59 15.73
C TYR A 99 -10.11 28.52 16.93
N LEU A 100 -10.10 27.98 18.16
CA LEU A 100 -10.28 28.78 19.37
C LEU A 100 -9.16 29.81 19.60
N ILE A 101 -7.94 29.55 19.11
CA ILE A 101 -6.78 30.43 19.29
C ILE A 101 -6.63 31.41 18.12
N PHE A 102 -6.79 30.94 16.88
CA PHE A 102 -6.42 31.70 15.69
C PHE A 102 -7.61 32.14 14.83
N GLY A 103 -8.82 31.61 15.07
CA GLY A 103 -10.01 31.85 14.26
C GLY A 103 -10.04 31.07 12.94
N ILE A 104 -11.22 30.95 12.34
CA ILE A 104 -11.48 30.07 11.18
C ILE A 104 -10.78 30.52 9.89
N GLU A 105 -10.58 31.83 9.74
CA GLU A 105 -9.91 32.42 8.58
C GLU A 105 -8.40 32.16 8.58
N SER A 106 -7.85 31.66 9.69
CA SER A 106 -6.43 31.37 9.78
C SER A 106 -6.07 30.11 9.00
N LYS A 107 -5.02 30.19 8.18
CA LYS A 107 -4.46 29.00 7.51
C LYS A 107 -3.96 27.95 8.52
N VAL A 108 -3.62 28.38 9.74
CA VAL A 108 -3.11 27.51 10.81
C VAL A 108 -4.17 26.47 11.21
N THR A 109 -5.45 26.85 11.26
CA THR A 109 -6.58 25.97 11.60
C THR A 109 -6.64 24.71 10.76
N PHE A 110 -6.28 24.78 9.48
CA PHE A 110 -6.29 23.64 8.58
C PHE A 110 -4.91 23.01 8.37
N THR A 111 -3.83 23.79 8.52
CA THR A 111 -2.47 23.28 8.26
C THR A 111 -2.01 22.31 9.35
N VAL A 112 -2.26 22.61 10.63
CA VAL A 112 -1.87 21.74 11.77
C VAL A 112 -2.49 20.33 11.71
N PRO A 113 -3.81 20.16 11.57
CA PRO A 113 -4.42 18.82 11.48
C PRO A 113 -3.96 18.06 10.24
N PHE A 114 -3.74 18.75 9.12
CA PHE A 114 -3.22 18.12 7.90
C PHE A 114 -1.81 17.56 8.10
N ILE A 115 -0.92 18.32 8.75
CA ILE A 115 0.44 17.83 9.10
C ILE A 115 0.33 16.61 10.02
N PHE A 116 -0.55 16.65 11.01
CA PHE A 116 -0.76 15.51 11.92
C PHE A 116 -1.25 14.26 11.18
N GLU A 117 -2.25 14.38 10.30
CA GLU A 117 -2.75 13.28 9.48
C GLU A 117 -1.66 12.71 8.57
N PHE A 118 -0.87 13.60 7.95
CA PHE A 118 0.25 13.19 7.11
C PHE A 118 1.28 12.38 7.91
N ILE A 119 1.69 12.85 9.09
CA ILE A 119 2.62 12.12 9.98
C ILE A 119 2.03 10.78 10.42
N ALA A 120 0.74 10.73 10.79
CA ALA A 120 0.06 9.51 11.15
C ALA A 120 0.09 8.49 10.00
N MET A 121 -0.28 8.93 8.78
CA MET A 121 -0.18 8.11 7.58
C MET A 121 1.24 7.56 7.38
N LEU A 122 2.27 8.41 7.48
CA LEU A 122 3.66 7.97 7.34
C LEU A 122 4.04 6.91 8.39
N TYR A 123 3.63 7.09 9.64
CA TYR A 123 3.86 6.10 10.70
C TYR A 123 3.27 4.73 10.31
N PHE A 124 2.03 4.70 9.80
CA PHE A 124 1.40 3.46 9.35
C PHE A 124 2.14 2.82 8.17
N TYR A 125 2.64 3.62 7.23
CA TYR A 125 3.42 3.15 6.09
C TYR A 125 4.77 2.54 6.51
N PHE A 126 5.51 3.21 7.39
CA PHE A 126 6.89 2.85 7.71
C PHE A 126 7.05 1.88 8.88
N LYS A 127 6.06 1.75 9.77
CA LYS A 127 6.14 0.86 10.94
C LYS A 127 6.46 -0.58 10.51
N PRO A 128 7.50 -1.25 11.06
CA PRO A 128 7.80 -2.64 10.70
C PRO A 128 6.65 -3.58 11.08
N GLY A 129 6.46 -4.60 10.25
CA GLY A 129 5.52 -5.69 10.53
C GLY A 129 6.03 -6.66 11.57
N THR A 130 5.31 -7.78 11.73
CA THR A 130 5.73 -8.91 12.56
C THR A 130 6.84 -9.72 11.90
N ASP A 131 7.88 -10.04 12.65
CA ASP A 131 8.96 -10.90 12.18
C ASP A 131 8.52 -12.37 12.13
N GLY A 132 8.99 -13.11 11.13
CA GLY A 132 8.67 -14.53 10.95
C GLY A 132 7.23 -14.78 10.49
N ALA A 133 6.77 -16.02 10.62
CA ALA A 133 5.41 -16.42 10.25
C ALA A 133 4.37 -15.92 11.28
N ASN A 134 3.19 -15.56 10.81
CA ASN A 134 2.03 -15.26 11.67
C ASN A 134 0.78 -15.98 11.14
N LYS A 135 -0.38 -15.80 11.79
CA LYS A 135 -1.62 -16.52 11.42
C LYS A 135 -2.16 -16.21 10.02
N TYR A 136 -1.66 -15.17 9.36
CA TYR A 136 -2.02 -14.77 7.99
C TYR A 136 -1.00 -15.24 6.95
N GLY A 137 0.06 -15.96 7.37
CA GLY A 137 1.02 -16.60 6.50
C GLY A 137 2.47 -16.30 6.84
N ASN A 138 3.35 -16.87 6.02
CA ASN A 138 4.79 -16.68 6.10
C ASN A 138 5.16 -15.22 5.83
N GLN A 139 6.33 -14.83 6.33
CA GLN A 139 6.87 -13.50 6.06
C GLN A 139 7.01 -13.29 4.55
N PRO A 140 6.43 -12.21 3.99
CA PRO A 140 6.58 -11.91 2.57
C PRO A 140 8.05 -11.60 2.27
N ALA A 141 8.61 -12.28 1.28
CA ALA A 141 9.98 -12.07 0.81
C ALA A 141 10.23 -10.58 0.55
N SER A 142 11.39 -10.08 0.97
CA SER A 142 11.81 -8.74 0.61
C SER A 142 12.18 -8.69 -0.87
N LEU A 143 12.12 -7.51 -1.50
CA LEU A 143 12.60 -7.36 -2.88
C LEU A 143 14.10 -7.72 -3.00
N PHE A 144 14.85 -7.57 -1.90
CA PHE A 144 16.24 -7.99 -1.82
C PHE A 144 16.37 -9.52 -1.92
N ASP A 145 15.55 -10.27 -1.19
CA ASP A 145 15.53 -11.74 -1.24
C ASP A 145 15.18 -12.23 -2.65
N LEU A 146 14.21 -11.58 -3.31
CA LEU A 146 13.83 -11.87 -4.69
C LEU A 146 14.94 -11.55 -5.70
N GLY A 147 15.68 -10.46 -5.47
CA GLY A 147 16.85 -10.10 -6.28
C GLY A 147 17.97 -11.13 -6.14
N LEU A 148 18.29 -11.53 -4.91
CA LEU A 148 19.32 -12.54 -4.62
C LEU A 148 18.96 -13.93 -5.16
N GLU A 149 17.68 -14.32 -5.12
CA GLU A 149 17.23 -15.58 -5.71
C GLU A 149 17.39 -15.58 -7.24
N GLY A 150 17.18 -14.42 -7.89
CA GLY A 150 17.48 -14.22 -9.30
C GLY A 150 18.97 -14.43 -9.62
N PHE A 151 19.87 -13.84 -8.82
CA PHE A 151 21.32 -14.02 -8.98
C PHE A 151 21.79 -15.45 -8.69
N ASN A 152 21.23 -16.13 -7.68
CA ASN A 152 21.59 -17.51 -7.37
C ASN A 152 21.16 -18.52 -8.45
N LYS A 153 20.05 -18.24 -9.15
CA LYS A 153 19.59 -19.06 -10.28
C LYS A 153 20.46 -18.87 -11.53
N GLU A 154 21.10 -17.72 -11.70
CA GLU A 154 22.05 -17.49 -12.79
C GLU A 154 23.48 -17.98 -12.47
N GLY A 155 23.87 -18.03 -11.19
CA GLY A 155 25.19 -18.49 -10.75
C GLY A 155 25.36 -20.00 -10.59
N SER A 156 24.30 -20.79 -10.69
CA SER A 156 24.34 -22.25 -10.56
C SER A 156 24.46 -22.93 -11.93
N ASN A 157 25.61 -22.75 -12.59
CA ASN A 157 26.01 -23.65 -13.66
C ASN A 157 26.10 -25.07 -13.08
N PRO A 158 25.53 -26.11 -13.72
CA PRO A 158 25.68 -27.47 -13.23
C PRO A 158 27.16 -27.81 -13.26
N VAL A 159 27.72 -28.11 -12.08
CA VAL A 159 29.03 -28.74 -11.97
C VAL A 159 28.92 -30.05 -12.77
N ILE A 160 29.49 -30.05 -13.98
CA ILE A 160 29.67 -31.25 -14.77
C ILE A 160 30.56 -32.15 -13.91
N SER A 161 29.95 -33.16 -13.28
CA SER A 161 30.70 -34.25 -12.68
C SER A 161 31.40 -34.97 -13.83
N GLU A 162 32.66 -34.63 -14.08
CA GLU A 162 33.54 -35.45 -14.90
C GLU A 162 33.62 -36.83 -14.23
N ASN A 163 32.84 -37.75 -14.80
CA ASN A 163 32.88 -39.15 -14.44
C ASN A 163 34.27 -39.67 -14.77
N ASN A 164 34.97 -40.00 -13.69
CA ASN A 164 36.21 -40.74 -13.63
C ASN A 164 36.05 -42.08 -14.36
N THR A 165 36.34 -42.13 -15.65
CA THR A 165 36.52 -43.39 -16.40
C THR A 165 37.91 -43.93 -16.12
N ASN A 166 38.08 -44.47 -14.92
CA ASN A 166 39.00 -45.58 -14.69
C ASN A 166 38.19 -46.87 -14.83
N ASN A 167 38.33 -47.56 -15.96
CA ASN A 167 38.29 -49.03 -16.06
C ASN A 167 38.44 -49.48 -17.52
N MET A 168 39.68 -49.82 -17.88
CA MET A 168 40.18 -50.98 -18.65
C MET A 168 41.35 -50.59 -19.55
#